data_AF-A0A183UWS4-F1
#
_entry.id   AF-A0A183UWS4-F1
#
_cell.length_a   1.000
_cell.length_b   1.000
_cell.length_c   1.000
_cell.angle_alpha   90.00
_cell.angle_beta   90.00
_cell.angle_gamma   90.00
#
_symmetry.space_group_name_H-M   'P 1'
#
loop_
_entity.id
_entity.type
_entity.pdbx_description
1 polymer ?
#
loop_
_entity_poly.entity_id
_entity_poly.type
_entity_poly.pdbx_seq_one_letter_code
_entity_poly.pdbx_strand_id
1 'polypeptide(L)' 'MSLRVWLTRSQHGGVKEQMTTYEKGSYNAFDSAQWRKVPEELKLKYEELELRPKLPDSLLPSSAHQIPQSTSVDLSLIQS' A
#
# COMPACT_ATOMS: atom_id res chain seq x y z
N MET A 1 7.33 21.07 -10.72
CA MET A 1 7.96 20.42 -9.54
C MET A 1 6.94 19.44 -8.99
N SER A 2 7.26 18.15 -8.88
CA SER A 2 6.36 17.19 -8.21
C SER A 2 6.56 17.24 -6.70
N LEU A 3 5.46 17.12 -5.94
CA LEU A 3 5.52 17.06 -4.48
C LEU A 3 5.86 15.63 -4.05
N ARG A 4 6.87 15.46 -3.18
CA ARG A 4 7.21 14.16 -2.57
C ARG A 4 6.60 14.05 -1.17
N VAL A 5 5.28 14.03 -1.11
CA VAL A 5 4.52 13.94 0.14
C VAL A 5 3.37 12.96 0.01
N TRP A 6 2.96 12.37 1.13
CA TRP A 6 1.72 11.60 1.19
C TRP A 6 0.52 12.53 1.26
N LEU A 7 -0.51 12.25 0.48
CA LEU A 7 -1.73 13.04 0.39
C LEU A 7 -2.95 12.16 0.61
N THR A 8 -3.96 12.71 1.29
CA THR A 8 -5.30 12.11 1.36
C THR A 8 -6.33 13.20 1.16
N ARG A 9 -7.45 12.91 0.48
CA ARG A 9 -8.59 13.84 0.40
C ARG A 9 -9.05 14.22 1.81
N SER A 10 -9.39 15.49 2.01
CA SER A 10 -9.99 15.95 3.27
C SER A 10 -11.38 15.33 3.46
N GLN A 11 -11.73 15.00 4.71
CA GLN A 11 -13.10 14.57 5.06
C GLN A 11 -14.10 15.72 4.92
N HIS A 12 -13.66 16.96 5.17
CA HIS A 12 -14.48 18.17 5.06
C HIS A 12 -14.01 18.96 3.83
N GLY A 13 -14.92 19.18 2.88
CA GLY A 13 -14.65 19.99 1.69
C GLY A 13 -13.89 19.31 0.54
N GLY A 14 -13.73 17.97 0.57
CA GLY A 14 -12.93 17.10 -0.31
C GLY A 14 -12.74 17.51 -1.78
N VAL A 15 -13.20 16.70 -2.74
CA VAL A 15 -13.03 17.02 -4.18
C VAL A 15 -14.13 17.97 -4.61
N LYS A 16 -13.74 19.14 -5.11
CA LYS A 16 -14.65 20.18 -5.63
C LYS A 16 -14.84 20.08 -7.14
N GLU A 17 -13.81 19.63 -7.86
CA GLU A 17 -13.85 19.42 -9.31
C GLU A 17 -13.09 18.14 -9.65
N GLN A 18 -13.71 17.23 -10.41
CA GLN A 18 -13.10 16.00 -10.85
C GLN A 18 -13.18 15.89 -12.37
N MET A 19 -12.03 15.72 -13.01
CA MET A 19 -11.88 15.51 -14.44
C MET A 19 -11.17 14.18 -14.68
N THR A 20 -11.04 13.77 -15.95
CA THR A 20 -10.37 12.51 -16.32
C THR A 20 -8.88 12.50 -15.96
N THR A 21 -8.22 13.67 -15.99
CA THR A 21 -6.75 13.78 -15.83
C THR A 21 -6.32 14.47 -14.54
N TYR A 22 -7.25 15.11 -13.83
CA TYR A 22 -6.96 15.83 -12.60
C TYR A 22 -8.19 15.98 -11.70
N GLU A 23 -7.94 16.39 -10.47
CA GLU A 23 -8.97 16.88 -9.55
C GLU A 23 -8.50 18.13 -8.80
N LYS A 24 -9.46 18.94 -8.34
CA LYS A 24 -9.20 20.08 -7.45
C LYS A 24 -10.00 19.92 -6.17
N GLY A 25 -9.39 20.24 -5.05
CA GLY A 25 -10.04 20.06 -3.77
C GLY A 25 -9.15 20.37 -2.57
N SER A 26 -9.67 20.06 -1.39
CA SER A 26 -8.95 20.13 -0.12
C SER A 26 -8.35 18.77 0.23
N TYR A 27 -7.06 18.74 0.52
CA TYR A 27 -6.31 17.54 0.88
C TYR A 27 -5.53 17.77 2.17
N ASN A 28 -5.15 16.67 2.81
CA ASN A 28 -4.19 16.66 3.89
C ASN A 28 -2.86 16.13 3.35
N ALA A 29 -1.85 17.00 3.30
CA ALA A 29 -0.46 16.62 3.05
C ALA A 29 0.21 16.20 4.36
N PHE A 30 1.05 15.17 4.32
CA PHE A 30 1.85 14.79 5.47
C PHE A 30 3.17 15.56 5.50
N ASP A 31 3.34 16.39 6.54
CA ASP A 31 4.59 17.06 6.85
C ASP A 31 5.41 16.17 7.81
N SER A 32 6.49 15.60 7.30
CA SER A 32 7.38 14.72 8.07
C SER A 32 8.28 15.48 9.05
N ALA A 33 8.57 16.77 8.80
CA ALA A 33 9.40 17.57 9.69
C ALA A 33 8.65 17.95 10.97
N GLN A 34 7.35 18.21 10.85
CA GLN A 34 6.49 18.56 11.98
C GLN A 34 5.58 17.41 12.43
N TRP A 35 5.67 16.25 11.78
CA TRP A 35 4.89 15.04 12.06
C TRP A 35 3.37 15.28 12.15
N ARG A 36 2.83 16.05 11.20
CA ARG A 36 1.42 16.45 11.19
C ARG A 36 0.80 16.40 9.81
N LYS A 37 -0.54 16.39 9.78
CA LYS A 37 -1.33 16.62 8.56
C LYS A 37 -1.55 18.11 8.35
N VAL A 38 -1.28 18.59 7.15
CA VAL A 38 -1.42 19.99 6.75
C VAL A 38 -2.52 20.10 5.70
N PRO A 39 -3.62 20.83 5.98
CA PRO A 39 -4.66 21.07 4.99
C PRO A 39 -4.15 21.98 3.86
N GLU A 40 -4.35 21.58 2.62
CA GLU A 40 -3.99 22.36 1.44
C GLU A 40 -5.09 22.30 0.37
N GLU A 41 -5.28 23.41 -0.34
CA GLU A 41 -6.07 23.42 -1.58
C GLU A 41 -5.14 23.24 -2.78
N LEU A 42 -5.39 22.21 -3.59
CA LEU A 42 -4.51 21.84 -4.69
C LEU A 42 -5.26 21.30 -5.90
N LYS A 43 -4.62 21.43 -7.06
CA LYS A 43 -4.98 20.76 -8.30
C LYS A 43 -4.08 19.54 -8.46
N LEU A 44 -4.60 18.37 -8.12
CA LEU A 44 -3.90 17.09 -8.21
C LEU A 44 -4.06 16.53 -9.61
N LYS A 45 -2.96 16.44 -10.36
CA LYS A 45 -2.98 15.66 -11.60
C LYS A 45 -2.69 14.20 -11.30
N TYR A 46 -3.44 13.29 -11.89
CA TYR A 46 -3.24 11.87 -11.63
C TYR A 46 -1.89 11.36 -12.17
N GLU A 47 -1.31 12.02 -13.17
CA GLU A 47 0.04 11.72 -13.69
C GLU A 47 1.17 11.99 -12.67
N GLU A 48 0.90 12.78 -11.64
CA GLU A 48 1.86 13.13 -10.59
C GLU A 48 1.73 12.23 -9.36
N LEU A 49 0.75 11.32 -9.33
CA LEU A 49 0.58 10.32 -8.27
C LEU A 49 1.38 9.06 -8.57
N GLU A 50 2.07 8.57 -7.55
CA GLU A 50 2.69 7.26 -7.59
C GLU A 50 1.63 6.16 -7.69
N LEU A 51 1.96 5.09 -8.42
CA LEU A 51 1.13 3.90 -8.49
C LEU A 51 1.17 3.12 -7.17
N ARG A 52 0.32 2.10 -7.07
CA ARG A 52 0.34 1.18 -5.93
C ARG A 52 1.77 0.63 -5.73
N PRO A 53 2.38 0.78 -4.54
CA PRO A 53 3.73 0.32 -4.30
C PRO A 53 3.81 -1.19 -4.50
N LYS A 54 4.85 -1.63 -5.20
CA LYS A 54 5.17 -3.06 -5.38
C LYS A 54 6.24 -3.44 -4.35
N LEU A 55 6.02 -4.56 -3.66
CA LEU A 55 7.05 -5.11 -2.80
C LEU A 55 8.20 -5.64 -3.67
N PRO A 56 9.46 -5.38 -3.30
CA PRO A 56 10.62 -6.04 -3.91
C PRO A 56 10.51 -7.57 -3.79
N ASP A 57 10.93 -8.29 -4.83
CA ASP A 57 10.90 -9.77 -4.84
C ASP A 57 11.69 -10.38 -3.69
N SER A 58 12.73 -9.69 -3.21
CA SER A 58 13.52 -10.11 -2.04
C SER A 58 12.73 -10.15 -0.73
N LEU A 59 11.63 -9.41 -0.64
CA LEU A 59 10.74 -9.39 0.53
C LEU A 59 9.53 -10.32 0.36
N LEU A 60 9.35 -10.92 -0.82
CA LEU A 60 8.29 -11.89 -1.02
C LEU A 60 8.73 -13.23 -0.42
N PRO A 61 7.87 -13.88 0.40
CA PRO A 61 8.19 -15.20 0.91
C PRO A 61 8.36 -16.16 -0.28
N SER A 62 9.51 -16.84 -0.34
CA SER A 62 9.76 -17.89 -1.32
C SER A 62 8.72 -18.99 -1.10
N SER A 63 7.69 -19.03 -1.94
CA SER A 63 6.72 -20.13 -1.98
C SER A 63 7.30 -21.33 -2.72
N ALA A 64 8.43 -21.85 -2.23
CA ALA A 64 8.99 -23.14 -2.59
C ALA A 64 9.92 -23.61 -1.45
N HIS A 65 9.86 -24.90 -1.09
CA HIS A 65 10.48 -25.60 0.06
C HIS A 65 9.60 -25.51 1.33
N GLN A 66 8.90 -26.53 1.81
CA GLN A 66 9.08 -27.99 1.74
C GLN A 66 7.71 -28.69 1.84
N ILE A 67 7.48 -29.74 1.04
CA ILE A 67 6.54 -30.81 1.40
C ILE A 67 7.31 -31.69 2.40
N PRO A 68 6.90 -31.82 3.68
CA PRO A 68 7.40 -32.91 4.49
C PRO A 68 6.72 -34.18 3.97
N GLN A 69 7.49 -35.10 3.38
CA GLN A 69 7.02 -36.47 3.20
C GLN A 69 6.76 -37.03 4.61
N SER A 70 5.49 -37.11 5.01
CA SER A 70 5.10 -37.85 6.20
C SER A 70 5.36 -39.33 5.94
N THR A 71 6.39 -39.86 6.57
CA THR A 71 6.70 -41.29 6.65
C THR A 71 5.48 -42.04 7.15
N SER A 72 4.99 -43.00 6.35
CA SER A 72 3.98 -43.97 6.76
C SER A 72 4.49 -44.71 8.00
N VAL A 73 3.84 -44.52 9.14
CA VAL A 73 4.07 -45.34 10.34
C VAL A 73 3.58 -46.76 10.06
N ASP A 74 4.48 -47.73 10.12
CA ASP A 74 4.14 -49.16 10.04
C ASP A 74 3.45 -49.59 11.35
N LEU A 75 2.20 -50.06 11.23
CA LEU A 75 1.33 -50.48 12.32
C LEU A 75 1.59 -51.93 12.79
N SER A 76 2.64 -52.59 12.29
CA SER A 76 2.94 -54.00 12.59
C SER A 76 3.44 -54.27 14.03
N LEU A 77 3.69 -53.25 14.87
CA LEU A 77 4.30 -53.42 16.19
C LEU A 77 3.32 -53.43 17.38
N ILE A 78 2.00 -53.39 17.18
CA ILE A 78 1.02 -53.33 18.29
C ILE A 78 0.26 -54.64 18.50
N GLN A 79 0.95 -55.79 18.41
CA GLN A 79 0.44 -57.04 19.00
C GLN A 79 1.59 -57.85 19.60
N SER A 80 1.74 -57.75 20.92
CA SER A 80 2.40 -58.74 21.79
C SER A 80 1.65 -58.82 23.10
#